data_AF-A0A060BWR3-F1
#
_entry.id   AF-A0A060BWR3-F1
#
_cell.length_a   1.000
_cell.length_b   1.000
_cell.length_c   1.000
_cell.angle_alpha   90.00
_cell.angle_beta   90.00
_cell.angle_gamma   90.00
#
_symmetry.space_group_name_H-M   'P 1'
#
loop_
_entity.id
_entity.type
_entity.pdbx_description
1 polymer ?
#
loop_
_entity_poly.entity_id
_entity_poly.type
_entity_poly.pdbx_seq_one_letter_code
_entity_poly.pdbx_strand_id
1 'polypeptide(L)' 'KECRMDLSIIVPVFNEEGSLPQFLDAVVSTFEKTSIAYELIVVNDGSRDATESILSSFCP' A
#
# COMPACT_ATOMS: atom_id res chain seq x y z
N LYS A 1 1.27 -25.71 2.42
CA LYS A 1 1.86 -24.71 3.35
C LYS A 1 0.89 -23.55 3.36
N GLU A 2 0.14 -23.37 4.44
CA GLU A 2 -0.75 -22.20 4.56
C GLU A 2 0.15 -20.97 4.59
N CYS A 3 0.12 -20.13 3.55
CA CYS A 3 0.69 -18.79 3.61
C CYS A 3 -0.27 -17.93 4.43
N ARG A 4 -0.23 -18.10 5.76
CA ARG A 4 -0.98 -17.26 6.67
C ARG A 4 -0.32 -15.89 6.62
N MET A 5 -1.02 -14.88 6.12
CA MET A 5 -0.59 -13.50 6.34
C MET A 5 -0.61 -13.26 7.86
N ASP A 6 0.51 -12.81 8.40
CA ASP A 6 0.67 -12.48 9.81
C ASP A 6 0.11 -11.09 10.12
N LEU A 7 0.01 -10.22 9.10
CA LEU A 7 -0.45 -8.84 9.24
C LEU A 7 -1.23 -8.35 8.01
N SER A 8 -2.39 -7.75 8.25
CA SER A 8 -3.18 -7.06 7.22
C SER A 8 -3.21 -5.57 7.51
N ILE A 9 -2.73 -4.76 6.57
CA ILE A 9 -2.65 -3.30 6.69
C ILE A 9 -3.66 -2.72 5.73
N ILE A 10 -4.67 -2.02 6.27
CA ILE A 10 -5.73 -1.40 5.48
C ILE A 10 -5.58 0.11 5.58
N VAL A 11 -5.44 0.79 4.44
CA VAL A 11 -5.17 2.22 4.38
C VAL A 11 -6.23 2.90 3.50
N PRO A 12 -7.14 3.70 4.08
CA PRO A 12 -8.01 4.55 3.30
C PRO A 12 -7.19 5.73 2.75
N VAL A 13 -7.29 5.99 1.44
CA VAL A 13 -6.57 7.07 0.78
C VAL A 13 -7.57 7.98 0.08
N PHE A 14 -7.44 9.27 0.34
CA PHE A 14 -8.22 10.33 -0.30
C PHE A 14 -7.32 11.51 -0.63
N ASN A 15 -7.12 11.77 -1.93
CA ASN A 15 -6.35 12.92 -2.46
C ASN A 15 -4.88 12.98 -1.97
N GLU A 16 -4.23 11.84 -1.70
CA GLU A 16 -2.84 11.80 -1.18
C GLU A 16 -1.77 11.53 -2.25
N GLU A 17 -1.90 12.10 -3.46
CA GLU A 17 -0.95 11.84 -4.56
C GLU A 17 0.52 12.17 -4.23
N GLY A 18 0.77 13.16 -3.38
CA GLY A 18 2.14 13.57 -3.02
C GLY A 18 2.80 12.69 -1.95
N SER A 19 2.01 12.13 -1.04
CA SER A 19 2.51 11.38 0.13
C SER A 19 2.44 9.87 -0.05
N LEU A 20 1.53 9.39 -0.90
CA LEU A 20 1.31 7.97 -1.15
C LEU A 20 2.58 7.23 -1.64
N PRO A 21 3.40 7.75 -2.58
CA PRO A 21 4.60 7.04 -3.03
C PRO A 21 5.62 6.81 -1.91
N GLN A 22 5.82 7.82 -1.05
CA GLN A 22 6.74 7.74 0.09
C GLN A 22 6.24 6.77 1.15
N PHE A 23 4.92 6.73 1.37
CA PHE A 23 4.29 5.77 2.26
C PHE A 23 4.51 4.32 1.76
N LEU A 24 4.23 4.05 0.48
CA LEU A 24 4.39 2.73 -0.10
C LEU A 24 5.85 2.26 -0.04
N ASP A 25 6.81 3.12 -0.38
CA ASP A 25 8.25 2.81 -0.29
C ASP A 25 8.69 2.50 1.15
N ALA A 26 8.22 3.28 2.12
CA ALA A 26 8.52 3.08 3.53
C ALA A 26 7.93 1.76 4.07
N VAL A 27 6.70 1.42 3.67
CA VAL A 27 6.06 0.14 4.03
C VAL A 27 6.87 -1.01 3.44
N VAL A 28 7.13 -1.03 2.13
CA VAL A 28 7.89 -2.09 1.46
C VAL A 28 9.28 -2.24 2.11
N SER A 29 10.03 -1.15 2.25
CA SER A 29 11.37 -1.15 2.86
C SER A 29 11.40 -1.65 4.31
N THR A 30 10.31 -1.44 5.05
CA THR A 30 10.18 -1.92 6.43
C THR A 30 9.90 -3.41 6.45
N PHE A 31 8.94 -3.84 5.63
CA PHE A 31 8.52 -5.24 5.63
C PHE A 31 9.51 -6.16 4.91
N GLU A 32 10.29 -5.69 3.93
CA GLU A 32 11.40 -6.45 3.34
C GLU A 32 12.46 -6.84 4.38
N LYS A 33 12.64 -6.02 5.43
CA LYS A 33 13.57 -6.30 6.53
C LYS A 33 12.98 -7.24 7.58
N THR A 34 11.68 -7.53 7.50
CA THR A 34 10.98 -8.40 8.45
C THR A 34 10.56 -9.69 7.76
N SER A 35 10.70 -10.85 8.41
CA SER A 35 10.16 -12.11 7.86
C SER A 35 8.65 -12.26 8.12
N ILE A 36 7.89 -11.16 8.09
CA ILE A 36 6.45 -11.10 8.35
C ILE A 36 5.73 -11.16 7.01
N ALA A 37 4.85 -12.14 6.84
CA ALA A 37 3.96 -12.16 5.69
C ALA A 37 2.88 -11.08 5.89
N TYR A 38 2.82 -10.09 5.01
CA TYR A 38 1.88 -8.99 5.13
C TYR A 38 1.04 -8.82 3.86
N GLU A 39 -0.16 -8.26 4.01
CA GLU A 39 -0.95 -7.72 2.91
C GLU A 39 -1.20 -6.22 3.14
N LEU A 40 -1.12 -5.44 2.06
CA LEU A 40 -1.44 -4.02 2.06
C LEU A 40 -2.66 -3.79 1.17
N ILE A 41 -3.77 -3.38 1.78
CA ILE A 41 -5.03 -3.10 1.10
C ILE A 41 -5.22 -1.59 1.11
N VAL A 42 -5.04 -0.97 -0.05
CA VAL A 42 -5.29 0.47 -0.22
C VAL A 42 -6.70 0.66 -0.74
N VAL A 43 -7.53 1.38 0.02
CA VAL A 43 -8.91 1.69 -0.36
C VAL A 43 -8.96 3.15 -0.80
N ASN A 44 -9.09 3.37 -2.11
CA ASN A 44 -9.32 4.71 -2.64
C ASN A 44 -10.77 5.14 -2.39
N ASP A 45 -10.99 6.14 -1.54
CA ASP A 45 -12.33 6.64 -1.18
C ASP A 45 -12.84 7.72 -2.15
N GLY A 46 -12.68 7.47 -3.47
CA GLY A 46 -13.13 8.40 -4.52
C GLY A 46 -12.23 9.62 -4.70
N SER A 47 -10.91 9.46 -4.57
CA SER A 47 -9.95 10.52 -4.91
C SER A 47 -10.19 11.05 -6.32
N ARG A 48 -10.03 12.36 -6.51
CA ARG A 48 -10.23 13.01 -7.83
C ARG A 48 -8.90 13.37 -8.52
N ASP A 49 -7.80 13.06 -7.86
CA ASP A 49 -6.43 13.39 -8.24
C ASP A 49 -5.68 12.17 -8.81
N ALA A 50 -4.37 12.28 -9.01
CA ALA A 50 -3.57 11.21 -9.63
C ALA A 50 -3.35 9.97 -8.73
N THR A 51 -3.96 9.91 -7.55
CA THR A 51 -3.84 8.81 -6.58
C THR A 51 -4.09 7.43 -7.21
N GLU A 52 -5.14 7.27 -8.03
CA GLU A 52 -5.42 6.00 -8.71
C GLU A 52 -4.33 5.63 -9.71
N SER A 53 -3.82 6.61 -10.46
CA SER A 53 -2.75 6.39 -11.43
C SER A 53 -1.44 5.96 -10.76
N ILE A 54 -1.16 6.51 -9.58
CA ILE A 54 0.01 6.14 -8.75
C ILE A 54 -0.14 4.71 -8.24
N LEU A 55 -1.32 4.35 -7.72
CA LEU A 55 -1.61 2.98 -7.26
C LEU A 55 -1.46 1.96 -8.39
N SER A 56 -2.02 2.25 -9.57
CA SER A 56 -1.91 1.38 -10.74
C SER A 56 -0.49 1.24 -11.27
N SER A 57 0.39 2.20 -11.00
CA SER A 57 1.81 2.11 -11.40
C SER A 57 2.63 1.27 -10.41
N PHE A 58 2.18 1.16 -9.15
CA PHE A 58 2.86 0.42 -8.09
C PHE A 58 2.47 -1.06 -8.07
N CYS A 59 1.25 -1.40 -8.48
CA CYS A 59 0.73 -2.75 -8.56
C CYS A 59 0.30 -3.06 -10.00
N PRO A 60 1.11 -3.77 -10.80
CA PRO A 60 0.74 -4.20 -12.16
C PRO A 60 -0.30 -5.32 -12.18
#